data_AF-A0A178EDW6-F1
#
_entry.id   AF-A0A178EDW6-F1
#
_cell.length_a   1.000
_cell.length_b   1.000
_cell.length_c   1.000
_cell.angle_alpha   90.00
_cell.angle_beta   90.00
_cell.angle_gamma   90.00
#
_symmetry.space_group_name_H-M   'P 1'
#
loop_
_entity.id
_entity.type
_entity.pdbx_description
1 polymer ?
#
loop_
_entity_poly.entity_id
_entity_poly.type
_entity_poly.pdbx_seq_one_letter_code
_entity_poly.pdbx_strand_id
1 'polypeptide(L)'
;MEWARDNAVLGQNENELSRLFIFEPRESLAIKITQGNGFEMQIWSLQTDSDWIEWIRTECSEDYSNPGLALILAKRPGEKPTGATPSKEMTYTEWLKTVEYDSTEDQHRFHQTFGPLSEKGVTKDNKQSMRQGARRVPFSSNTFKSICERFHVHDSIAKAIDRQDTPSFFSEEVEMGTDAQVYNCRTPREWRNDMALSLTHFPETTTSFAILYGCTNSIERSMLDMLSKVNIEICHPMLLPGIFAELELARHDFLVRTSIFNVLNKICELETAPAGTIQGSKASGLDAWQDLAYLQNKLITWNGQIAKMILNATDSDRFIEIGAKIASRLSAIHEEYEEMIRDCKMRLDAMALAAQWSERCLQGDNER
;
A
#
# COMPACT_ATOMS: atom_id res chain seq x y z
N MET A 1 10.43 -24.32 -4.38
CA MET A 1 11.17 -23.04 -4.47
C MET A 1 11.11 -22.67 -5.95
N GLU A 2 10.17 -21.81 -6.33
CA GLU A 2 10.01 -21.38 -7.72
C GLU A 2 10.73 -20.03 -7.85
N TRP A 3 11.93 -20.09 -8.42
CA TRP A 3 12.76 -18.96 -8.83
C TRP A 3 11.97 -17.98 -9.72
N ALA A 4 12.28 -16.68 -9.64
CA ALA A 4 11.77 -15.74 -10.64
C ALA A 4 12.26 -16.16 -12.02
N ARG A 5 11.38 -16.17 -13.01
CA ARG A 5 11.73 -16.59 -14.36
C ARG A 5 12.26 -15.40 -15.12
N ASP A 6 13.47 -15.50 -15.67
CA ASP A 6 13.97 -14.48 -16.57
C ASP A 6 13.01 -14.22 -17.73
N ASN A 7 12.91 -12.97 -18.12
CA ASN A 7 12.09 -12.45 -19.21
C ASN A 7 10.58 -12.71 -19.03
N ALA A 8 10.13 -12.97 -17.80
CA ALA A 8 8.72 -13.20 -17.50
C ALA A 8 7.96 -11.89 -17.34
N VAL A 9 7.39 -11.42 -18.44
CA VAL A 9 6.50 -10.25 -18.46
C VAL A 9 5.08 -10.68 -18.10
N LEU A 10 4.47 -9.98 -17.15
CA LEU A 10 3.06 -10.14 -16.79
C LEU A 10 2.18 -9.87 -18.02
N GLY A 11 1.26 -10.79 -18.31
CA GLY A 11 0.28 -10.62 -19.40
C GLY A 11 0.53 -11.40 -20.67
N GLN A 12 1.59 -12.22 -20.72
CA GLN A 12 1.75 -13.23 -21.79
C GLN A 12 0.64 -14.29 -21.79
N ASN A 13 -0.02 -14.51 -20.65
CA ASN A 13 -1.15 -15.43 -20.49
C ASN A 13 -2.43 -14.69 -20.09
N GLU A 14 -3.37 -14.53 -21.02
CA GLU A 14 -4.63 -13.79 -20.80
C GLU A 14 -5.54 -14.44 -19.74
N ASN A 15 -5.48 -15.77 -19.61
CA ASN A 15 -6.24 -16.49 -18.58
C ASN A 15 -5.72 -16.20 -17.16
N GLU A 16 -4.44 -15.85 -17.04
CA GLU A 16 -3.84 -15.51 -15.75
C GLU A 16 -4.20 -14.07 -15.34
N LEU A 17 -4.15 -13.12 -16.28
CA LEU A 17 -4.56 -11.73 -16.03
C LEU A 17 -5.99 -11.62 -15.54
N SER A 18 -6.92 -12.29 -16.24
CA SER A 18 -8.35 -12.30 -15.89
C SER A 18 -8.65 -12.99 -14.56
N ARG A 19 -7.76 -13.88 -14.09
CA ARG A 19 -7.85 -14.51 -12.76
C ARG A 19 -7.37 -13.57 -11.64
N LEU A 20 -6.31 -12.81 -11.91
CA LEU A 20 -5.63 -11.99 -10.91
C LEU A 20 -6.28 -10.62 -10.72
N PHE A 21 -6.71 -10.00 -11.82
CA PHE A 21 -7.18 -8.62 -11.84
C PHE A 21 -8.64 -8.51 -12.29
N ILE A 22 -9.30 -7.49 -11.76
CA ILE A 22 -10.65 -7.08 -12.16
C ILE A 22 -10.48 -5.74 -12.89
N PHE A 23 -10.85 -5.73 -14.17
CA PHE A 23 -10.68 -4.58 -15.05
C PHE A 23 -11.89 -3.65 -14.96
N GLU A 24 -11.68 -2.41 -14.51
CA GLU A 24 -12.72 -1.40 -14.42
C GLU A 24 -12.16 -0.05 -14.89
N PRO A 25 -12.15 0.21 -16.22
CA PRO A 25 -11.59 1.42 -16.84
C PRO A 25 -12.07 2.71 -16.18
N ARG A 26 -11.14 3.60 -15.83
CA ARG A 26 -11.41 4.91 -15.23
C ARG A 26 -10.21 5.85 -15.33
N GLU A 27 -10.39 7.08 -14.88
CA GLU A 27 -9.31 8.06 -14.78
C GLU A 27 -8.22 7.58 -13.80
N SER A 28 -6.95 7.68 -14.22
CA SER A 28 -5.77 7.42 -13.41
C SER A 28 -4.61 8.28 -13.86
N LEU A 29 -3.61 8.43 -12.99
CA LEU A 29 -2.50 9.35 -13.24
C LEU A 29 -1.29 8.59 -13.79
N ALA A 30 -0.68 9.16 -14.82
CA ALA A 30 0.64 8.80 -15.29
C ALA A 30 1.62 9.92 -14.95
N ILE A 31 2.83 9.57 -14.53
CA ILE A 31 3.85 10.49 -14.05
C ILE A 31 5.16 10.15 -14.74
N LYS A 32 5.90 11.18 -15.15
CA LYS A 32 7.24 11.05 -15.72
C LYS A 32 8.14 12.11 -15.10
N ILE A 33 9.29 11.66 -14.61
CA ILE A 33 10.35 12.49 -14.04
C ILE A 33 11.65 12.00 -14.67
N THR A 34 12.36 12.84 -15.41
CA THR A 34 13.57 12.40 -16.12
C THR A 34 14.69 13.41 -16.00
N GLN A 35 15.94 12.98 -16.17
CA GLN A 35 17.06 13.92 -16.18
C GLN A 35 16.93 14.94 -17.34
N GLY A 36 16.36 14.52 -18.48
CA GLY A 36 16.23 15.36 -19.68
C GLY A 36 15.34 16.60 -19.48
N ASN A 37 14.41 16.58 -18.53
CA ASN A 37 13.57 17.72 -18.17
C ASN A 37 14.02 18.41 -16.86
N GLY A 38 15.24 18.14 -16.39
CA GLY A 38 15.74 18.70 -15.14
C GLY A 38 15.13 18.08 -13.88
N PHE A 39 14.63 16.84 -13.98
CA PHE A 39 13.86 16.16 -12.93
C PHE A 39 12.56 16.87 -12.55
N GLU A 40 12.00 17.65 -13.47
CA GLU A 40 10.68 18.24 -13.28
C GLU A 40 9.59 17.18 -13.45
N MET A 41 8.63 17.18 -12.54
CA MET A 41 7.53 16.22 -12.54
C MET A 41 6.45 16.63 -13.53
N GLN A 42 6.23 15.76 -14.52
CA GLN A 42 5.16 15.86 -15.50
C GLN A 42 4.06 14.87 -15.14
N ILE A 43 2.81 15.33 -15.13
CA ILE A 43 1.63 14.55 -14.73
C ILE A 43 0.63 14.56 -15.89
N TRP A 44 0.03 13.41 -16.17
CA TRP A 44 -1.10 13.26 -17.10
C TRP A 44 -2.25 12.57 -16.40
N SER A 45 -3.46 13.08 -16.63
CA SER A 45 -4.68 12.36 -16.28
C SER A 45 -5.21 11.61 -17.50
N LEU A 46 -5.28 10.28 -17.42
CA LEU A 46 -5.62 9.41 -18.55
C LEU A 46 -6.83 8.55 -18.19
N GLN A 47 -7.80 8.45 -19.10
CA GLN A 47 -9.05 7.75 -18.84
C GLN A 47 -9.41 6.72 -19.92
N THR A 48 -9.23 7.04 -21.20
CA THR A 48 -9.62 6.14 -22.28
C THR A 48 -8.45 5.28 -22.74
N ASP A 49 -8.76 4.12 -23.33
CA ASP A 49 -7.74 3.23 -23.90
C ASP A 49 -6.85 3.96 -24.92
N SER A 50 -7.45 4.84 -25.74
CA SER A 50 -6.71 5.67 -26.71
C SER A 50 -5.73 6.63 -26.03
N ASP A 51 -6.11 7.24 -24.90
CA ASP A 51 -5.26 8.15 -24.14
C ASP A 51 -4.02 7.41 -23.61
N TRP A 52 -4.24 6.21 -23.05
CA TRP A 52 -3.16 5.38 -22.52
C TRP A 52 -2.19 4.91 -23.61
N ILE A 53 -2.72 4.43 -24.73
CA ILE A 53 -1.87 3.93 -25.83
C ILE A 53 -1.07 5.07 -26.46
N GLU A 54 -1.68 6.25 -26.65
CA GLU A 54 -0.94 7.40 -27.17
C GLU A 54 0.14 7.86 -26.19
N TRP A 55 -0.17 7.98 -24.90
CA TRP A 55 0.82 8.34 -23.88
C TRP A 55 1.98 7.35 -23.81
N ILE A 56 1.70 6.04 -23.85
CA ILE A 56 2.74 5.00 -23.92
C ILE A 56 3.62 5.19 -25.16
N ARG A 57 3.02 5.47 -26.31
CA ARG A 57 3.73 5.61 -27.58
C ARG A 57 4.58 6.87 -27.65
N THR A 58 4.11 7.99 -27.09
CA THR A 58 4.79 9.28 -27.18
C THR A 58 5.77 9.51 -26.03
N GLU A 59 5.34 9.23 -24.80
CA GLU A 59 6.09 9.58 -23.60
C GLU A 59 7.01 8.47 -23.10
N CYS A 60 6.64 7.23 -23.34
CA CYS A 60 7.51 6.09 -23.03
C CYS A 60 8.21 5.65 -24.32
N SER A 61 9.06 6.46 -24.95
CA SER A 61 9.85 6.04 -26.13
C SER A 61 10.88 4.96 -25.79
N GLU A 62 11.18 4.05 -26.73
CA GLU A 62 12.08 2.88 -26.52
C GLU A 62 13.50 3.23 -26.07
N ASP A 63 13.94 4.46 -26.32
CA ASP A 63 15.25 4.94 -25.90
C ASP A 63 15.27 5.13 -24.37
N TYR A 64 15.66 4.08 -23.65
CA TYR A 64 16.01 4.08 -22.22
C TYR A 64 17.14 5.07 -21.87
N SER A 65 17.53 5.96 -22.78
CA SER A 65 18.71 6.82 -22.70
C SER A 65 18.63 7.90 -21.63
N ASN A 66 17.46 8.17 -21.04
CA ASN A 66 17.27 9.19 -20.03
C ASN A 66 17.03 8.56 -18.64
N PRO A 67 17.95 8.75 -17.68
CA PRO A 67 17.74 8.42 -16.27
C PRO A 67 16.45 9.02 -15.71
N GLY A 68 15.74 8.28 -14.87
CA GLY A 68 14.53 8.78 -14.24
C GLY A 68 13.50 7.72 -13.88
N LEU A 69 12.25 8.17 -13.75
CA LEU A 69 11.10 7.38 -13.33
C LEU A 69 9.90 7.61 -14.25
N ALA A 70 9.30 6.52 -14.69
CA ALA A 70 7.92 6.49 -15.18
C ALA A 70 7.04 5.74 -14.16
N LEU A 71 5.99 6.39 -13.68
CA LEU A 71 5.12 5.87 -12.62
C LEU A 71 3.65 5.99 -13.01
N ILE A 72 2.89 4.91 -12.83
CA ILE A 72 1.43 4.91 -12.94
C ILE A 72 0.82 4.81 -11.54
N LEU A 73 -0.08 5.73 -11.22
CA LEU A 73 -0.93 5.66 -10.03
C LEU A 73 -2.29 5.10 -10.44
N ALA A 74 -2.48 3.80 -10.22
CA ALA A 74 -3.70 3.11 -10.57
C ALA A 74 -4.78 3.38 -9.51
N LYS A 75 -5.69 4.31 -9.84
CA LYS A 75 -6.79 4.74 -8.98
C LYS A 75 -7.75 3.60 -8.69
N ARG A 76 -8.15 3.48 -7.43
CA ARG A 76 -9.06 2.43 -6.98
C ARG A 76 -10.53 2.76 -7.29
N PRO A 77 -11.45 1.79 -7.14
CA PRO A 77 -12.86 2.03 -7.33
C PRO A 77 -13.51 2.90 -6.25
N GLY A 78 -14.39 3.80 -6.68
CA GLY A 78 -15.18 4.67 -5.81
C GLY A 78 -14.58 6.05 -5.55
N GLU A 79 -13.34 6.29 -5.99
CA GLU A 79 -12.70 7.61 -5.91
C GLU A 79 -13.30 8.57 -6.94
N LYS A 80 -13.43 9.83 -6.54
CA LYS A 80 -13.87 10.91 -7.44
C LYS A 80 -12.77 11.20 -8.46
N PRO A 81 -13.13 11.43 -9.74
CA PRO A 81 -12.20 11.94 -10.73
C PRO A 81 -11.60 13.27 -10.27
N THR A 82 -10.36 13.49 -10.67
CA THR A 82 -9.52 14.63 -10.30
C THR A 82 -9.96 15.92 -10.97
N GLY A 83 -10.90 15.84 -11.93
CA GLY A 83 -11.43 16.99 -12.68
C GLY A 83 -10.43 17.61 -13.65
N ALA A 84 -9.23 17.02 -13.76
CA ALA A 84 -8.20 17.45 -14.69
C ALA A 84 -8.61 17.18 -16.14
N THR A 85 -8.14 18.03 -17.06
CA THR A 85 -8.33 17.81 -18.49
C THR A 85 -7.61 16.53 -18.93
N PRO A 86 -8.31 15.55 -19.54
CA PRO A 86 -7.68 14.32 -20.01
C PRO A 86 -6.53 14.60 -20.97
N SER A 87 -5.48 13.80 -20.88
CA SER A 87 -4.41 13.69 -21.88
C SER A 87 -3.60 14.97 -22.11
N LYS A 88 -3.72 15.96 -21.22
CA LYS A 88 -2.90 17.17 -21.21
C LYS A 88 -1.82 17.04 -20.13
N GLU A 89 -0.57 17.28 -20.53
CA GLU A 89 0.54 17.43 -19.59
C GLU A 89 0.26 18.60 -18.62
N MET A 90 0.52 18.36 -17.34
CA MET A 90 0.41 19.35 -16.28
C MET A 90 1.56 19.23 -15.28
N THR A 91 1.95 20.38 -14.73
CA THR A 91 2.89 20.45 -13.61
C THR A 91 2.20 20.10 -12.29
N TYR A 92 2.98 19.77 -11.26
CA TYR A 92 2.46 19.57 -9.90
C TYR A 92 1.59 20.75 -9.40
N THR A 93 2.02 21.98 -9.67
CA THR A 93 1.31 23.19 -9.21
C THR A 93 -0.01 23.41 -9.94
N GLU A 94 -0.12 22.98 -11.19
CA GLU A 94 -1.35 23.02 -11.96
C GLU A 94 -2.30 21.91 -11.51
N TRP A 95 -1.79 20.70 -11.32
CA TRP A 95 -2.55 19.59 -10.77
C TRP A 95 -3.16 19.95 -9.41
N LEU A 96 -2.39 20.54 -8.49
CA LEU A 96 -2.88 21.00 -7.18
C LEU A 96 -4.05 21.98 -7.26
N LYS A 97 -4.15 22.79 -8.33
CA LYS A 97 -5.28 23.73 -8.53
C LYS A 97 -6.55 23.02 -9.01
N THR A 98 -6.41 21.86 -9.64
CA THR A 98 -7.54 21.07 -10.16
C THR A 98 -8.20 20.19 -9.08
N VAL A 99 -7.46 19.82 -8.04
CA VAL A 99 -7.98 18.98 -6.96
C VAL A 99 -8.78 19.81 -5.95
N GLU A 100 -10.11 19.73 -6.00
CA GLU A 100 -10.96 20.18 -4.89
C GLU A 100 -10.79 19.22 -3.71
N TYR A 101 -10.13 19.67 -2.65
CA TYR A 101 -9.90 18.85 -1.46
C TYR A 101 -11.07 18.99 -0.48
N ASP A 102 -11.91 17.95 -0.42
CA ASP A 102 -12.88 17.81 0.66
C ASP A 102 -12.17 17.22 1.89
N SER A 103 -11.62 18.12 2.72
CA SER A 103 -10.87 17.77 3.95
C SER A 103 -11.63 16.91 4.97
N THR A 104 -12.92 16.67 4.74
CA THR A 104 -13.83 16.01 5.68
C THR A 104 -14.05 14.52 5.41
N GLU A 105 -13.82 14.02 4.18
CA GLU A 105 -14.20 12.64 3.82
C GLU A 105 -13.22 11.56 4.30
N ASP A 106 -11.94 11.88 4.49
CA ASP A 106 -10.92 10.87 4.87
C ASP A 106 -10.82 10.60 6.38
N GLN A 107 -11.47 11.41 7.23
CA GLN A 107 -11.44 11.19 8.69
C GLN A 107 -12.54 10.24 9.19
N HIS A 108 -13.65 10.03 8.46
CA HIS A 108 -14.87 9.51 9.08
C HIS A 108 -15.72 8.56 8.24
N ARG A 109 -15.12 7.60 7.54
CA ARG A 109 -15.84 6.38 7.13
C ARG A 109 -15.31 5.14 7.83
N PHE A 110 -15.56 5.11 9.15
CA PHE A 110 -15.64 3.90 9.96
C PHE A 110 -16.53 2.84 9.30
N HIS A 111 -16.33 1.55 9.64
CA HIS A 111 -17.37 0.57 9.99
C HIS A 111 -16.71 -0.78 10.35
N GLN A 112 -17.02 -1.26 11.56
CA GLN A 112 -16.87 -2.61 12.13
C GLN A 112 -15.59 -3.36 11.73
N THR A 113 -14.61 -3.28 12.63
CA THR A 113 -13.24 -3.76 12.48
C THR A 113 -13.18 -5.23 12.12
N PHE A 114 -14.11 -6.08 12.55
CA PHE A 114 -14.19 -7.47 12.10
C PHE A 114 -15.67 -7.81 11.88
N GLY A 115 -16.00 -8.35 10.70
CA GLY A 115 -17.25 -9.09 10.59
C GLY A 115 -17.11 -10.33 11.49
N PRO A 116 -18.15 -10.75 12.21
CA PRO A 116 -18.05 -11.93 13.04
C PRO A 116 -17.55 -13.09 12.18
N LEU A 117 -16.64 -13.89 12.74
CA LEU A 117 -16.11 -15.15 12.20
C LEU A 117 -17.20 -16.24 12.04
N SER A 118 -18.43 -15.83 11.73
CA SER A 118 -19.58 -16.68 11.41
C SER A 118 -20.34 -16.06 10.24
N GLU A 119 -20.18 -16.63 9.04
CA GLU A 119 -21.10 -16.37 7.94
C GLU A 119 -22.53 -16.78 8.32
N LYS A 120 -23.51 -15.89 8.09
CA LYS A 120 -24.63 -16.10 7.15
C LYS A 120 -25.70 -15.03 7.37
N GLY A 121 -26.00 -14.30 6.30
CA GLY A 121 -27.18 -13.44 6.21
C GLY A 121 -26.87 -11.96 6.25
N VAL A 122 -26.97 -11.33 5.08
CA VAL A 122 -27.31 -9.92 4.78
C VAL A 122 -26.26 -9.26 3.86
N THR A 123 -26.65 -9.21 2.57
CA THR A 123 -26.13 -8.43 1.43
C THR A 123 -24.60 -8.39 1.21
N LYS A 124 -24.09 -9.40 0.50
CA LYS A 124 -22.67 -9.62 0.18
C LYS A 124 -22.06 -8.63 -0.84
N ASP A 125 -22.82 -7.82 -1.56
CA ASP A 125 -22.28 -7.16 -2.76
C ASP A 125 -21.52 -5.84 -2.54
N ASN A 126 -21.71 -5.12 -1.42
CA ASN A 126 -21.07 -3.79 -1.25
C ASN A 126 -19.84 -3.76 -0.31
N LYS A 127 -19.66 -4.75 0.58
CA LYS A 127 -18.57 -4.72 1.57
C LYS A 127 -17.25 -5.33 1.06
N GLN A 128 -17.29 -6.28 0.13
CA GLN A 128 -16.09 -6.86 -0.48
C GLN A 128 -15.43 -5.94 -1.52
N SER A 129 -16.23 -5.12 -2.22
CA SER A 129 -15.74 -4.18 -3.24
C SER A 129 -14.73 -3.16 -2.68
N MET A 130 -14.95 -2.65 -1.45
CA MET A 130 -14.06 -1.68 -0.79
C MET A 130 -12.75 -2.27 -0.23
N ARG A 131 -12.59 -3.59 -0.18
CA ARG A 131 -11.41 -4.26 0.43
C ARG A 131 -10.44 -4.85 -0.60
N GLN A 132 -10.63 -4.57 -1.89
CA GLN A 132 -9.82 -5.11 -3.00
C GLN A 132 -9.28 -3.98 -3.87
N GLY A 133 -8.57 -3.02 -3.25
CA GLY A 133 -7.97 -1.90 -3.97
C GLY A 133 -6.94 -2.36 -4.99
N ALA A 134 -6.02 -3.24 -4.59
CA ALA A 134 -4.90 -3.62 -5.45
C ALA A 134 -5.24 -4.59 -6.60
N ARG A 135 -6.36 -5.32 -6.52
CA ARG A 135 -6.82 -6.24 -7.58
C ARG A 135 -7.69 -5.56 -8.64
N ARG A 136 -8.35 -4.45 -8.29
CA ARG A 136 -9.24 -3.74 -9.20
C ARG A 136 -8.43 -2.66 -9.90
N VAL A 137 -8.16 -2.86 -11.18
CA VAL A 137 -7.31 -1.98 -11.97
C VAL A 137 -8.13 -1.05 -12.86
N PRO A 138 -7.70 0.21 -13.04
CA PRO A 138 -8.44 1.25 -13.75
C PRO A 138 -8.29 1.18 -15.28
N PHE A 139 -8.02 0.00 -15.84
CA PHE A 139 -7.69 -0.17 -17.25
C PHE A 139 -8.59 -1.20 -17.91
N SER A 140 -8.68 -1.18 -19.24
CA SER A 140 -9.15 -2.34 -20.00
C SER A 140 -8.07 -3.44 -19.97
N SER A 141 -8.46 -4.69 -20.22
CA SER A 141 -7.51 -5.81 -20.26
C SER A 141 -6.42 -5.61 -21.32
N ASN A 142 -6.77 -5.01 -22.47
CA ASN A 142 -5.83 -4.77 -23.56
C ASN A 142 -4.86 -3.65 -23.20
N THR A 143 -5.36 -2.54 -22.66
CA THR A 143 -4.53 -1.43 -22.19
C THR A 143 -3.59 -1.88 -21.08
N PHE A 144 -4.08 -2.68 -20.11
CA PHE A 144 -3.22 -3.19 -19.05
C PHE A 144 -2.11 -4.10 -19.56
N LYS A 145 -2.40 -4.94 -20.56
CA LYS A 145 -1.38 -5.77 -21.21
C LYS A 145 -0.29 -4.90 -21.86
N SER A 146 -0.68 -3.89 -22.63
CA SER A 146 0.26 -2.94 -23.24
C SER A 146 1.07 -2.16 -22.20
N ILE A 147 0.46 -1.78 -21.07
CA ILE A 147 1.17 -1.18 -19.94
C ILE A 147 2.21 -2.17 -19.38
N CYS A 148 1.82 -3.43 -19.13
CA CYS A 148 2.73 -4.43 -18.56
C CYS A 148 3.93 -4.71 -19.46
N GLU A 149 3.70 -4.80 -20.77
CA GLU A 149 4.75 -4.94 -21.78
C GLU A 149 5.68 -3.72 -21.79
N ARG A 150 5.13 -2.51 -21.72
CA ARG A 150 5.95 -1.29 -21.77
C ARG A 150 6.73 -1.03 -20.48
N PHE A 151 6.12 -1.28 -19.33
CA PHE A 151 6.69 -1.05 -18.00
C PHE A 151 7.53 -2.23 -17.51
N HIS A 152 7.68 -3.29 -18.31
CA HIS A 152 8.41 -4.50 -17.94
C HIS A 152 7.94 -5.08 -16.62
N VAL A 153 6.61 -5.10 -16.43
CA VAL A 153 6.01 -5.59 -15.19
C VAL A 153 6.30 -7.08 -15.09
N HIS A 154 7.15 -7.47 -14.15
CA HIS A 154 7.57 -8.86 -13.99
C HIS A 154 6.46 -9.73 -13.37
N ASP A 155 6.34 -10.98 -13.81
CA ASP A 155 5.26 -11.91 -13.42
C ASP A 155 5.17 -12.16 -11.90
N SER A 156 6.28 -11.97 -11.17
CA SER A 156 6.36 -12.12 -9.72
C SER A 156 5.34 -11.28 -8.94
N ILE A 157 4.88 -10.15 -9.49
CA ILE A 157 3.81 -9.34 -8.87
C ILE A 157 2.51 -10.14 -8.75
N ALA A 158 2.25 -11.09 -9.65
CA ALA A 158 1.11 -12.00 -9.56
C ALA A 158 1.07 -12.73 -8.21
N LYS A 159 2.23 -13.16 -7.70
CA LYS A 159 2.33 -13.83 -6.40
C LYS A 159 2.00 -12.86 -5.26
N ALA A 160 2.41 -11.61 -5.35
CA ALA A 160 2.11 -10.58 -4.35
C ALA A 160 0.63 -10.18 -4.36
N ILE A 161 -0.02 -10.15 -5.53
CA ILE A 161 -1.46 -9.89 -5.68
C ILE A 161 -2.31 -11.12 -5.29
N ASP A 162 -1.75 -12.33 -5.45
CA ASP A 162 -2.43 -13.58 -5.09
C ASP A 162 -2.37 -13.90 -3.59
N ARG A 163 -1.23 -13.63 -2.94
CA ARG A 163 -1.06 -13.78 -1.49
C ARG A 163 -1.69 -12.60 -0.75
N GLN A 164 -2.96 -12.77 -0.37
CA GLN A 164 -3.80 -11.69 0.15
C GLN A 164 -3.54 -11.31 1.61
N ASP A 165 -3.00 -12.23 2.41
CA ASP A 165 -3.04 -12.14 3.87
C ASP A 165 -1.69 -11.81 4.51
N THR A 166 -0.64 -11.53 3.74
CA THR A 166 0.69 -11.26 4.32
C THR A 166 1.35 -10.13 3.56
N PRO A 167 1.73 -9.04 4.24
CA PRO A 167 2.49 -8.00 3.59
C PRO A 167 3.84 -8.54 3.15
N SER A 168 4.32 -8.09 2.00
CA SER A 168 5.55 -8.61 1.41
C SER A 168 6.37 -7.50 0.79
N PHE A 169 7.69 -7.57 1.02
CA PHE A 169 8.69 -6.94 0.18
C PHE A 169 9.50 -8.03 -0.49
N PHE A 170 9.73 -7.85 -1.78
CA PHE A 170 10.49 -8.75 -2.63
C PHE A 170 11.40 -7.93 -3.52
N SER A 171 12.64 -8.38 -3.64
CA SER A 171 13.70 -7.82 -4.47
C SER A 171 14.42 -8.99 -5.12
N GLU A 172 14.51 -9.00 -6.45
CA GLU A 172 15.22 -10.02 -7.20
C GLU A 172 15.85 -9.40 -8.45
N GLU A 173 17.07 -9.82 -8.77
CA GLU A 173 17.75 -9.48 -10.02
C GLU A 173 17.31 -10.48 -11.09
N VAL A 174 16.87 -9.98 -12.24
CA VAL A 174 16.32 -10.77 -13.34
C VAL A 174 16.79 -10.20 -14.67
N GLU A 175 16.84 -11.04 -15.69
CA GLU A 175 17.08 -10.57 -17.07
C GLU A 175 15.73 -10.25 -17.74
N MET A 176 15.53 -9.01 -18.20
CA MET A 176 14.32 -8.54 -18.92
C MET A 176 14.72 -7.99 -20.30
N GLY A 177 15.44 -8.79 -21.06
CA GLY A 177 16.19 -8.40 -22.26
C GLY A 177 17.53 -7.72 -21.95
N THR A 178 17.61 -7.05 -20.80
CA THR A 178 18.82 -6.55 -20.14
C THR A 178 18.74 -6.80 -18.64
N ASP A 179 19.85 -6.69 -17.94
CA ASP A 179 19.89 -6.85 -16.49
C ASP A 179 18.97 -5.82 -15.82
N ALA A 180 18.05 -6.32 -14.99
CA ALA A 180 17.05 -5.52 -14.30
C ALA A 180 16.90 -5.95 -12.84
N GLN A 181 16.51 -5.00 -12.00
CA GLN A 181 16.16 -5.26 -10.60
C GLN A 181 14.66 -5.04 -10.41
N VAL A 182 13.97 -6.08 -9.94
CA VAL A 182 12.53 -6.06 -9.73
C VAL A 182 12.22 -5.95 -8.25
N TYR A 183 11.39 -4.96 -7.91
CA TYR A 183 10.91 -4.73 -6.55
C TYR A 183 9.40 -4.79 -6.51
N ASN A 184 8.86 -5.67 -5.66
CA ASN A 184 7.43 -5.76 -5.41
C ASN A 184 7.13 -5.52 -3.94
N CYS A 185 6.16 -4.64 -3.69
CA CYS A 185 5.64 -4.39 -2.34
C CYS A 185 4.14 -4.68 -2.30
N ARG A 186 3.67 -5.19 -1.16
CA ARG A 186 2.24 -5.43 -0.91
C ARG A 186 1.91 -5.08 0.53
N THR A 187 0.92 -4.21 0.71
CA THR A 187 0.33 -3.96 2.04
C THR A 187 -0.73 -5.02 2.36
N PRO A 188 -1.05 -5.24 3.65
CA PRO A 188 -2.06 -6.18 4.09
C PRO A 188 -3.45 -5.80 3.55
N ARG A 189 -4.22 -6.79 3.07
CA ARG A 189 -5.57 -6.58 2.52
C ARG A 189 -6.66 -6.47 3.58
N GLU A 190 -6.35 -6.88 4.81
CA GLU A 190 -7.33 -7.00 5.88
C GLU A 190 -8.00 -5.67 6.23
N TRP A 191 -7.28 -4.57 6.00
CA TRP A 191 -7.79 -3.22 6.16
C TRP A 191 -8.10 -2.56 4.82
N ARG A 192 -8.92 -1.52 4.88
CA ARG A 192 -9.22 -0.71 3.68
C ARG A 192 -7.94 0.00 3.21
N ASN A 193 -7.97 0.37 1.93
CA ASN A 193 -6.91 1.13 1.27
C ASN A 193 -5.63 0.30 1.15
N ASP A 194 -5.81 -0.98 0.79
CA ASP A 194 -4.73 -1.89 0.48
C ASP A 194 -4.07 -1.50 -0.85
N MET A 195 -2.73 -1.50 -0.87
CA MET A 195 -1.90 -1.05 -1.99
C MET A 195 -0.91 -2.12 -2.40
N ALA A 196 -0.46 -2.08 -3.65
CA ALA A 196 0.66 -2.88 -4.12
C ALA A 196 1.55 -2.03 -5.02
N LEU A 197 2.84 -2.31 -5.05
CA LEU A 197 3.82 -1.66 -5.93
C LEU A 197 4.51 -2.73 -6.76
N SER A 198 4.57 -2.51 -8.07
CA SER A 198 5.49 -3.19 -8.97
C SER A 198 6.49 -2.19 -9.48
N LEU A 199 7.78 -2.50 -9.42
CA LEU A 199 8.85 -1.64 -9.91
C LEU A 199 9.91 -2.48 -10.61
N THR A 200 10.30 -2.05 -11.80
CA THR A 200 11.39 -2.64 -12.58
C THR A 200 12.41 -1.54 -12.84
N HIS A 201 13.63 -1.74 -12.36
CA HIS A 201 14.74 -0.80 -12.49
C HIS A 201 15.80 -1.36 -13.43
N PHE A 202 16.29 -0.54 -14.36
CA PHE A 202 17.38 -0.87 -15.25
C PHE A 202 18.66 -0.15 -14.78
N PRO A 203 19.63 -0.85 -14.17
CA PRO A 203 20.82 -0.22 -13.61
C PRO A 203 21.68 0.47 -14.66
N GLU A 204 21.76 -0.07 -15.88
CA GLU A 204 22.57 0.48 -16.97
C GLU A 204 22.19 1.93 -17.29
N THR A 205 20.88 2.18 -17.41
CA THR A 205 20.34 3.49 -17.78
C THR A 205 19.82 4.29 -16.60
N THR A 206 19.77 3.68 -15.41
CA THR A 206 19.21 4.28 -14.19
C THR A 206 17.76 4.74 -14.37
N THR A 207 16.99 3.94 -15.13
CA THR A 207 15.57 4.19 -15.41
C THR A 207 14.71 3.20 -14.64
N SER A 208 13.66 3.70 -13.99
CA SER A 208 12.69 2.90 -13.25
C SER A 208 11.31 3.01 -13.88
N PHE A 209 10.62 1.88 -14.01
CA PHE A 209 9.21 1.81 -14.40
C PHE A 209 8.41 1.23 -13.25
N ALA A 210 7.34 1.89 -12.84
CA ALA A 210 6.58 1.47 -11.68
C ALA A 210 5.07 1.65 -11.83
N ILE A 211 4.32 0.78 -11.16
CA ILE A 211 2.87 0.86 -11.04
C ILE A 211 2.50 0.72 -9.57
N LEU A 212 1.85 1.74 -9.03
CA LEU A 212 1.23 1.71 -7.70
C LEU A 212 -0.25 1.40 -7.86
N TYR A 213 -0.67 0.24 -7.34
CA TYR A 213 -2.04 -0.26 -7.39
C TYR A 213 -2.83 0.14 -6.15
N GLY A 214 -4.11 0.50 -6.35
CA GLY A 214 -5.06 0.73 -5.25
C GLY A 214 -5.03 2.14 -4.66
N CYS A 215 -4.58 3.14 -5.43
CA CYS A 215 -4.43 4.51 -4.97
C CYS A 215 -5.77 5.17 -4.63
N THR A 216 -5.85 5.81 -3.46
CA THR A 216 -6.88 6.81 -3.12
C THR A 216 -6.42 8.20 -3.55
N ASN A 217 -7.32 9.19 -3.60
CA ASN A 217 -6.94 10.58 -3.87
C ASN A 217 -5.93 11.13 -2.83
N SER A 218 -6.03 10.70 -1.56
CA SER A 218 -5.04 11.05 -0.53
C SER A 218 -3.67 10.45 -0.78
N ILE A 219 -3.60 9.18 -1.19
CA ILE A 219 -2.33 8.53 -1.55
C ILE A 219 -1.70 9.20 -2.77
N GLU A 220 -2.48 9.52 -3.81
CA GLU A 220 -1.98 10.24 -4.99
C GLU A 220 -1.33 11.56 -4.58
N ARG A 221 -2.01 12.35 -3.74
CA ARG A 221 -1.48 13.61 -3.26
C ARG A 221 -0.21 13.45 -2.43
N SER A 222 -0.21 12.55 -1.46
CA SER A 222 0.97 12.30 -0.62
C SER A 222 2.16 11.83 -1.46
N MET A 223 1.91 10.97 -2.45
CA MET A 223 2.93 10.52 -3.40
C MET A 223 3.52 11.67 -4.20
N LEU A 224 2.67 12.47 -4.84
CA LEU A 224 3.08 13.61 -5.65
C LEU A 224 3.80 14.69 -4.81
N ASP A 225 3.34 14.94 -3.58
CA ASP A 225 4.01 15.88 -2.67
C ASP A 225 5.42 15.42 -2.30
N MET A 226 5.62 14.13 -2.04
CA MET A 226 6.96 13.56 -1.79
C MET A 226 7.83 13.63 -3.04
N LEU A 227 7.31 13.23 -4.20
CA LEU A 227 8.05 13.26 -5.46
C LEU A 227 8.42 14.69 -5.88
N SER A 228 7.58 15.70 -5.59
CA SER A 228 7.87 17.10 -5.92
C SER A 228 9.09 17.68 -5.19
N LYS A 229 9.54 17.03 -4.12
CA LYS A 229 10.69 17.45 -3.29
C LYS A 229 11.97 16.68 -3.63
N VAL A 230 11.84 15.63 -4.44
CA VAL A 230 12.95 14.75 -4.82
C VAL A 230 13.60 15.28 -6.10
N ASN A 231 14.92 15.14 -6.20
CA ASN A 231 15.66 15.54 -7.39
C ASN A 231 16.41 14.31 -7.94
N ILE A 232 17.72 14.23 -7.75
CA ILE A 232 18.55 13.09 -8.22
C ILE A 232 18.19 11.77 -7.52
N GLU A 233 17.55 11.81 -6.34
CA GLU A 233 17.16 10.61 -5.61
C GLU A 233 16.13 9.75 -6.37
N ILE A 234 15.47 10.32 -7.38
CA ILE A 234 14.53 9.61 -8.26
C ILE A 234 15.15 8.43 -9.02
N CYS A 235 16.46 8.49 -9.25
CA CYS A 235 17.20 7.43 -9.95
C CYS A 235 17.48 6.22 -9.05
N HIS A 236 17.27 6.33 -7.74
CA HIS A 236 17.52 5.22 -6.81
C HIS A 236 16.33 4.25 -6.77
N PRO A 237 16.51 2.94 -7.01
CA PRO A 237 15.40 1.98 -7.07
C PRO A 237 14.58 1.89 -5.79
N MET A 238 15.24 2.00 -4.62
CA MET A 238 14.58 1.98 -3.31
C MET A 238 13.83 3.26 -2.90
N LEU A 239 13.81 4.31 -3.72
CA LEU A 239 13.03 5.51 -3.39
C LEU A 239 11.53 5.19 -3.31
N LEU A 240 10.97 4.52 -4.33
CA LEU A 240 9.54 4.21 -4.36
C LEU A 240 9.13 3.19 -3.29
N PRO A 241 9.88 2.09 -3.02
CA PRO A 241 9.66 1.27 -1.84
C PRO A 241 9.76 2.05 -0.52
N GLY A 242 10.66 3.02 -0.41
CA GLY A 242 10.77 3.91 0.75
C GLY A 242 9.52 4.76 0.95
N ILE A 243 9.05 5.41 -0.11
CA ILE A 243 7.79 6.17 -0.09
C ILE A 243 6.60 5.25 0.24
N PHE A 244 6.58 4.03 -0.31
CA PHE A 244 5.54 3.05 -0.01
C PHE A 244 5.51 2.69 1.49
N ALA A 245 6.68 2.60 2.14
CA ALA A 245 6.78 2.39 3.59
C ALA A 245 6.23 3.57 4.41
N GLU A 246 6.44 4.80 3.96
CA GLU A 246 5.89 6.01 4.61
C GLU A 246 4.37 6.05 4.54
N LEU A 247 3.81 5.76 3.37
CA LEU A 247 2.35 5.71 3.17
C LEU A 247 1.71 4.66 4.07
N GLU A 248 2.37 3.50 4.19
CA GLU A 248 1.90 2.40 5.02
C GLU A 248 2.06 2.68 6.52
N LEU A 249 3.13 3.39 6.93
CA LEU A 249 3.32 3.88 8.29
C LEU A 249 2.16 4.78 8.71
N ALA A 250 1.79 5.76 7.89
CA ALA A 250 0.65 6.64 8.18
C ALA A 250 -0.66 5.86 8.33
N ARG A 251 -0.86 4.82 7.49
CA ARG A 251 -2.03 3.93 7.58
C ARG A 251 -2.03 3.13 8.89
N HIS A 252 -0.89 2.59 9.30
CA HIS A 252 -0.78 1.80 10.52
C HIS A 252 -0.87 2.64 11.80
N ASP A 253 -0.28 3.83 11.86
CA ASP A 253 -0.42 4.73 13.02
C ASP A 253 -1.90 5.01 13.32
N PHE A 254 -2.68 5.33 12.28
CA PHE A 254 -4.12 5.52 12.42
C PHE A 254 -4.84 4.27 12.94
N LEU A 255 -4.52 3.09 12.41
CA LEU A 255 -5.13 1.82 12.84
C LEU A 255 -4.78 1.46 14.28
N VAL A 256 -3.53 1.67 14.70
CA VAL A 256 -3.06 1.41 16.06
C VAL A 256 -3.77 2.32 17.04
N ARG A 257 -3.77 3.64 16.79
CA ARG A 257 -4.48 4.61 17.64
C ARG A 257 -5.96 4.26 17.79
N THR A 258 -6.62 3.92 16.69
CA THR A 258 -8.04 3.55 16.69
C THR A 258 -8.29 2.26 17.46
N SER A 259 -7.46 1.23 17.23
CA SER A 259 -7.63 -0.08 17.89
C SER A 259 -7.38 0.03 19.39
N ILE A 260 -6.35 0.77 19.80
CA ILE A 260 -6.07 1.06 21.21
C ILE A 260 -7.22 1.83 21.86
N PHE A 261 -7.75 2.85 21.19
CA PHE A 261 -8.91 3.59 21.70
C PHE A 261 -10.14 2.70 21.92
N ASN A 262 -10.44 1.81 20.98
CA ASN A 262 -11.56 0.86 21.11
C ASN A 262 -11.36 -0.09 22.30
N VAL A 263 -10.15 -0.61 22.45
CA VAL A 263 -9.71 -1.44 23.58
C VAL A 263 -9.90 -0.70 24.91
N LEU A 264 -9.41 0.53 25.01
CA LEU A 264 -9.52 1.34 26.24
C LEU A 264 -10.96 1.69 26.61
N ASN A 265 -11.78 2.09 25.62
CA ASN A 265 -13.20 2.36 25.86
C ASN A 265 -13.91 1.12 26.40
N LYS A 266 -13.56 -0.06 25.87
CA LYS A 266 -14.18 -1.30 26.31
C LYS A 266 -13.78 -1.70 27.73
N ILE A 267 -12.54 -1.43 28.15
CA ILE A 267 -12.13 -1.61 29.56
C ILE A 267 -12.99 -0.72 30.46
N CYS A 268 -13.13 0.56 30.12
CA CYS A 268 -13.92 1.52 30.90
C CYS A 268 -15.40 1.09 30.99
N GLU A 269 -15.99 0.59 29.90
CA GLU A 269 -17.34 0.02 29.91
C GLU A 269 -17.47 -1.21 30.83
N LEU A 270 -16.44 -2.06 30.90
CA LEU A 270 -16.45 -3.24 31.77
C LEU A 270 -16.32 -2.88 33.26
N GLU A 271 -15.59 -1.82 33.60
CA GLU A 271 -15.48 -1.32 34.98
C GLU A 271 -16.77 -0.66 35.48
N THR A 272 -17.59 -0.10 34.58
CA THR A 272 -18.79 0.69 34.91
C THR A 272 -20.11 -0.08 34.76
N ALA A 273 -20.10 -1.30 34.20
CA ALA A 273 -21.31 -2.05 33.89
C ALA A 273 -21.97 -2.70 35.14
N PRO A 274 -23.30 -2.54 35.35
CA PRO A 274 -24.03 -3.28 36.38
C PRO A 274 -24.11 -4.77 36.05
N ALA A 275 -24.19 -5.62 37.09
CA ALA A 275 -24.01 -7.09 37.06
C ALA A 275 -24.87 -7.89 36.04
N GLY A 276 -25.87 -7.28 35.39
CA GLY A 276 -26.81 -7.95 34.47
C GLY A 276 -26.49 -7.86 32.96
N THR A 277 -25.61 -6.94 32.52
CA THR A 277 -25.35 -6.70 31.07
C THR A 277 -24.06 -7.36 30.55
N ILE A 278 -23.45 -8.20 31.38
CA ILE A 278 -22.03 -8.60 31.28
C ILE A 278 -21.75 -9.55 30.10
N GLN A 279 -22.70 -10.40 29.69
CA GLN A 279 -22.43 -11.43 28.66
C GLN A 279 -22.19 -10.85 27.25
N GLY A 280 -22.95 -9.84 26.82
CA GLY A 280 -22.73 -9.18 25.52
C GLY A 280 -21.50 -8.27 25.49
N SER A 281 -21.17 -7.63 26.63
CA SER A 281 -20.01 -6.75 26.75
C SER A 281 -18.68 -7.52 26.76
N LYS A 282 -18.65 -8.72 27.38
CA LYS A 282 -17.47 -9.59 27.39
C LYS A 282 -17.09 -10.11 26.01
N ALA A 283 -18.05 -10.53 25.18
CA ALA A 283 -17.78 -11.02 23.82
C ALA A 283 -17.18 -9.89 22.94
N SER A 284 -17.78 -8.70 22.98
CA SER A 284 -17.29 -7.55 22.22
C SER A 284 -15.90 -7.05 22.68
N GLY A 285 -15.54 -7.21 23.95
CA GLY A 285 -14.19 -6.89 24.42
C GLY A 285 -13.14 -7.94 24.07
N LEU A 286 -13.54 -9.20 23.98
CA LEU A 286 -12.68 -10.25 23.43
C LEU A 286 -12.37 -9.99 21.95
N ASP A 287 -13.37 -9.54 21.18
CA ASP A 287 -13.18 -9.18 19.77
C ASP A 287 -12.17 -8.04 19.62
N ALA A 288 -12.37 -6.90 20.30
CA ALA A 288 -11.43 -5.78 20.25
C ALA A 288 -9.99 -6.14 20.68
N TRP A 289 -9.86 -7.10 21.60
CA TRP A 289 -8.56 -7.63 22.03
C TRP A 289 -7.91 -8.50 20.96
N GLN A 290 -8.66 -9.42 20.35
CA GLN A 290 -8.18 -10.23 19.22
C GLN A 290 -7.76 -9.35 18.04
N ASP A 291 -8.51 -8.28 17.78
CA ASP A 291 -8.24 -7.31 16.73
C ASP A 291 -6.87 -6.62 16.94
N LEU A 292 -6.60 -6.17 18.17
CA LEU A 292 -5.33 -5.53 18.52
C LEU A 292 -4.16 -6.52 18.45
N ALA A 293 -4.35 -7.75 18.91
CA ALA A 293 -3.34 -8.81 18.82
C ALA A 293 -3.04 -9.18 17.35
N TYR A 294 -4.07 -9.23 16.52
CA TYR A 294 -3.92 -9.47 15.08
C TYR A 294 -3.17 -8.33 14.39
N LEU A 295 -3.55 -7.08 14.68
CA LEU A 295 -2.85 -5.89 14.19
C LEU A 295 -1.37 -5.93 14.60
N GLN A 296 -1.07 -6.21 15.86
CA GLN A 296 0.32 -6.34 16.33
C GLN A 296 1.13 -7.35 15.51
N ASN A 297 0.59 -8.53 15.23
CA ASN A 297 1.27 -9.56 14.44
C ASN A 297 1.59 -9.08 13.00
N LYS A 298 0.70 -8.28 12.41
CA LYS A 298 0.93 -7.69 11.08
C LYS A 298 1.96 -6.58 11.12
N LEU A 299 1.98 -5.75 12.16
CA LEU A 299 3.03 -4.75 12.36
C LEU A 299 4.40 -5.42 12.47
N ILE A 300 4.51 -6.51 13.24
CA ILE A 300 5.75 -7.30 13.34
C ILE A 300 6.18 -7.83 11.96
N THR A 301 5.22 -8.40 11.22
CA THR A 301 5.50 -8.96 9.89
C THR A 301 5.96 -7.89 8.89
N TRP A 302 5.31 -6.72 8.92
CA TRP A 302 5.67 -5.58 8.08
C TRP A 302 7.01 -4.98 8.48
N ASN A 303 7.28 -4.84 9.78
CA ASN A 303 8.57 -4.35 10.26
C ASN A 303 9.73 -5.23 9.79
N GLY A 304 9.51 -6.56 9.76
CA GLY A 304 10.44 -7.50 9.14
C GLY A 304 10.64 -7.30 7.64
N GLN A 305 9.64 -6.78 6.91
CA GLN A 305 9.83 -6.38 5.50
C GLN A 305 10.61 -5.07 5.37
N ILE A 306 10.38 -4.09 6.25
CA ILE A 306 11.16 -2.84 6.31
C ILE A 306 12.64 -3.14 6.55
N ALA A 307 12.96 -4.08 7.44
CA ALA A 307 14.34 -4.51 7.67
C ALA A 307 15.02 -5.03 6.38
N LYS A 308 14.29 -5.75 5.52
CA LYS A 308 14.81 -6.17 4.21
C LYS A 308 14.99 -5.00 3.24
N MET A 309 14.08 -4.02 3.27
CA MET A 309 14.21 -2.80 2.48
C MET A 309 15.46 -2.01 2.89
N ILE A 310 15.79 -1.93 4.18
CA ILE A 310 17.01 -1.25 4.68
C ILE A 310 18.26 -1.86 4.05
N LEU A 311 18.36 -3.20 4.02
CA LEU A 311 19.49 -3.90 3.40
C LEU A 311 19.59 -3.55 1.90
N ASN A 312 18.47 -3.64 1.19
CA ASN A 312 18.42 -3.38 -0.25
C ASN A 312 18.70 -1.91 -0.61
N ALA A 313 18.43 -0.97 0.29
CA ALA A 313 18.73 0.44 0.08
C ALA A 313 20.23 0.72 0.04
N THR A 314 21.05 -0.11 0.68
CA THR A 314 22.50 0.05 0.69
C THR A 314 23.23 -0.79 -0.35
N ASP A 315 22.53 -1.70 -1.03
CA ASP A 315 23.15 -2.65 -1.97
C ASP A 315 23.58 -1.99 -3.30
N SER A 316 23.14 -0.75 -3.58
CA SER A 316 23.50 -0.05 -4.82
C SER A 316 24.82 0.73 -4.71
N ASP A 317 25.88 0.20 -5.31
CA ASP A 317 27.21 0.86 -5.39
C ASP A 317 27.19 2.21 -6.11
N ARG A 318 26.23 2.43 -7.03
CA ARG A 318 26.13 3.68 -7.82
C ARG A 318 25.57 4.85 -7.03
N PHE A 319 24.83 4.59 -5.96
CA PHE A 319 24.06 5.61 -5.25
C PHE A 319 24.25 5.56 -3.73
N ILE A 320 25.48 5.27 -3.27
CA ILE A 320 25.80 5.03 -1.85
C ILE A 320 25.24 6.11 -0.91
N GLU A 321 25.43 7.39 -1.22
CA GLU A 321 24.94 8.48 -0.36
C GLU A 321 23.41 8.56 -0.31
N ILE A 322 22.75 8.33 -1.44
CA ILE A 322 21.28 8.36 -1.54
C ILE A 322 20.69 7.12 -0.86
N GLY A 323 21.28 5.96 -1.11
CA GLY A 323 20.96 4.70 -0.45
C GLY A 323 21.09 4.80 1.06
N ALA A 324 22.15 5.42 1.56
CA ALA A 324 22.33 5.68 2.99
C ALA A 324 21.24 6.60 3.58
N LYS A 325 20.81 7.64 2.85
CA LYS A 325 19.68 8.50 3.28
C LYS A 325 18.37 7.72 3.33
N ILE A 326 18.07 6.92 2.32
CA ILE A 326 16.87 6.07 2.25
C ILE A 326 16.90 5.03 3.39
N ALA A 327 18.02 4.35 3.58
CA ALA A 327 18.22 3.38 4.66
C ALA A 327 18.08 4.01 6.05
N SER A 328 18.59 5.24 6.24
CA SER A 328 18.43 5.99 7.48
C SER A 328 16.96 6.29 7.77
N ARG A 329 16.19 6.76 6.77
CA ARG A 329 14.75 7.00 6.97
C ARG A 329 13.98 5.71 7.20
N LEU A 330 14.27 4.65 6.46
CA LEU A 330 13.66 3.33 6.69
C LEU A 330 13.99 2.78 8.09
N SER A 331 15.20 3.06 8.62
CA SER A 331 15.58 2.69 9.99
C SER A 331 14.75 3.45 11.02
N ALA A 332 14.50 4.74 10.80
CA ALA A 332 13.60 5.51 11.66
C ALA A 332 12.16 4.94 11.62
N ILE A 333 11.64 4.62 10.43
CA ILE A 333 10.33 3.96 10.28
C ILE A 333 10.31 2.61 11.04
N HIS A 334 11.38 1.83 10.95
CA HIS A 334 11.51 0.57 11.66
C HIS A 334 11.45 0.75 13.19
N GLU A 335 12.10 1.79 13.72
CA GLU A 335 12.04 2.14 15.14
C GLU A 335 10.63 2.61 15.57
N GLU A 336 9.95 3.40 14.73
CA GLU A 336 8.55 3.81 14.95
C GLU A 336 7.61 2.59 15.02
N TYR A 337 7.83 1.58 14.17
CA TYR A 337 7.10 0.30 14.25
C TYR A 337 7.39 -0.48 15.52
N GLU A 338 8.65 -0.54 15.97
CA GLU A 338 9.01 -1.16 17.24
C GLU A 338 8.30 -0.48 18.43
N GLU A 339 8.13 0.84 18.39
CA GLU A 339 7.35 1.56 19.40
C GLU A 339 5.86 1.20 19.35
N MET A 340 5.24 1.22 18.16
CA MET A 340 3.84 0.82 17.99
C MET A 340 3.59 -0.62 18.46
N ILE A 341 4.49 -1.56 18.14
CA ILE A 341 4.41 -2.96 18.55
C ILE A 341 4.47 -3.08 20.09
N ARG A 342 5.34 -2.30 20.74
CA ARG A 342 5.45 -2.24 22.21
C ARG A 342 4.20 -1.66 22.86
N ASP A 343 3.62 -0.58 22.32
CA ASP A 343 2.38 -0.02 22.87
C ASP A 343 1.23 -1.01 22.74
N CYS A 344 1.04 -1.63 21.56
CA CYS A 344 0.08 -2.72 21.38
C CYS A 344 0.27 -3.82 22.44
N LYS A 345 1.52 -4.27 22.66
CA LYS A 345 1.84 -5.30 23.67
C LYS A 345 1.40 -4.88 25.07
N MET A 346 1.79 -3.67 25.48
CA MET A 346 1.47 -3.15 26.81
C MET A 346 -0.04 -3.10 27.07
N ARG A 347 -0.84 -2.71 26.06
CA ARG A 347 -2.31 -2.68 26.17
C ARG A 347 -2.91 -4.09 26.26
N LEU A 348 -2.40 -5.03 25.46
CA LEU A 348 -2.82 -6.43 25.52
C LEU A 348 -2.53 -7.06 26.90
N ASP A 349 -1.34 -6.78 27.46
CA ASP A 349 -0.93 -7.27 28.78
C ASP A 349 -1.78 -6.64 29.91
N ALA A 350 -2.05 -5.33 29.84
CA ALA A 350 -2.90 -4.64 30.80
C ALA A 350 -4.33 -5.22 30.82
N MET A 351 -4.89 -5.54 29.66
CA MET A 351 -6.19 -6.22 29.56
C MET A 351 -6.17 -7.63 30.16
N ALA A 352 -5.14 -8.42 29.85
CA ALA A 352 -5.01 -9.76 30.39
C ALA A 352 -4.96 -9.75 31.93
N LEU A 353 -4.25 -8.78 32.51
CA LEU A 353 -4.24 -8.56 33.96
C LEU A 353 -5.63 -8.17 34.48
N ALA A 354 -6.31 -7.20 33.86
CA ALA A 354 -7.65 -6.78 34.29
C ALA A 354 -8.67 -7.94 34.26
N ALA A 355 -8.62 -8.79 33.23
CA ALA A 355 -9.47 -9.97 33.12
C ALA A 355 -9.19 -10.99 34.25
N GLN A 356 -7.92 -11.30 34.52
CA GLN A 356 -7.54 -12.19 35.62
C GLN A 356 -7.97 -11.66 36.99
N TRP A 357 -7.87 -10.34 37.21
CA TRP A 357 -8.30 -9.70 38.45
C TRP A 357 -9.81 -9.80 38.63
N SER A 358 -10.59 -9.57 37.57
CA SER A 358 -12.05 -9.72 37.58
C SER A 358 -12.48 -11.15 37.96
N GLU A 359 -11.84 -12.17 37.39
CA GLU A 359 -12.14 -13.58 37.70
C GLU A 359 -11.84 -13.93 39.16
N ARG A 360 -10.71 -13.46 39.71
CA ARG A 360 -10.37 -13.71 41.12
C ARG A 360 -11.33 -13.04 42.09
N CYS A 361 -11.77 -11.82 41.81
CA CYS A 361 -12.77 -11.14 42.64
C CYS A 361 -14.11 -11.90 42.65
N LEU A 362 -14.55 -12.41 41.50
CA LEU A 362 -15.78 -13.21 41.40
C LEU A 362 -15.69 -14.57 42.13
N GLN A 363 -14.50 -15.18 42.18
CA GLN A 363 -14.29 -16.43 42.93
C GLN A 363 -14.23 -16.18 44.44
N GLY A 364 -13.65 -15.06 44.89
CA GLY A 364 -13.57 -14.70 46.31
C GLY A 364 -14.91 -14.33 46.96
N ASP A 365 -15.90 -13.88 46.18
CA ASP A 365 -17.26 -13.61 46.67
C ASP A 365 -18.14 -14.88 46.79
N ASN A 366 -17.70 -16.02 46.24
CA ASN A 366 -18.41 -17.30 46.35
C ASN A 366 -17.95 -18.16 47.55
N GLU A 367 -16.91 -17.73 48.28
CA GLU A 367 -16.38 -18.41 49.48
C GLU A 367 -16.75 -17.71 50.81
N ARG A 368 -17.71 -16.78 50.79
CA ARG A 368 -18.33 -16.17 51.98
C ARG A 368 -19.82 -16.45 52.00
#